data_AF-A0A3Q3KAN1-F1
#
_entry.id   AF-A0A3Q3KAN1-F1
#
_cell.length_a   1.000
_cell.length_b   1.000
_cell.length_c   1.000
_cell.angle_alpha   90.00
_cell.angle_beta   90.00
_cell.angle_gamma   90.00
#
_symmetry.space_group_name_H-M   'P 1'
#
loop_
_entity.id
_entity.type
_entity.pdbx_description
1 polymer ?
#
loop_
_entity_poly.entity_id
_entity_poly.type
_entity_poly.pdbx_seq_one_letter_code
_entity_poly.pdbx_strand_id
1 'polypeptide(L)'
;MNRTDLVERLSETSSGAKRKHFVDKHQGDLIQRVKNIGPILDHLLREAVIQEERYDHIWTIPTTQEKMRELYRGPLKAGDKVKEIFYTALEGVEKFLVADLKEKES
;
A
#
# COMPACT_ATOMS: atom_id res chain seq x y z
N MET A 1 30.71 -9.72 5.95
CA MET A 1 29.77 -8.88 5.18
C MET A 1 30.41 -8.65 3.81
N ASN A 2 29.87 -9.22 2.74
CA ASN A 2 30.48 -9.14 1.42
C ASN A 2 30.03 -7.87 0.68
N ARG A 3 30.85 -7.42 -0.28
CA ARG A 3 30.54 -6.23 -1.10
C ARG A 3 29.21 -6.39 -1.87
N THR A 4 28.83 -7.62 -2.21
CA THR A 4 27.54 -7.97 -2.84
C THR A 4 26.37 -7.74 -1.90
N ASP A 5 26.46 -8.19 -0.65
CA ASP A 5 25.39 -8.06 0.36
C ASP A 5 25.10 -6.58 0.69
N LEU A 6 26.12 -5.71 0.59
CA LEU A 6 25.95 -4.27 0.82
C LEU A 6 25.17 -3.59 -0.31
N VAL A 7 25.43 -3.96 -1.57
CA VAL A 7 24.74 -3.39 -2.73
C VAL A 7 23.26 -3.82 -2.73
N GLU A 8 22.98 -5.07 -2.39
CA GLU A 8 21.62 -5.58 -2.28
C GLU A 8 20.82 -4.83 -1.21
N ARG A 9 21.36 -4.69 0.01
CA ARG A 9 20.71 -3.93 1.10
C ARG A 9 20.48 -2.46 0.76
N LEU A 10 21.41 -1.81 0.05
CA LEU A 10 21.24 -0.43 -0.42
C LEU A 10 20.15 -0.31 -1.49
N SER A 11 20.01 -1.31 -2.36
CA SER A 11 18.95 -1.36 -3.36
C SER A 11 17.56 -1.58 -2.74
N GLU A 12 17.46 -2.45 -1.75
CA GLU A 12 16.21 -2.74 -1.03
C GLU A 12 15.73 -1.53 -0.22
N THR A 13 16.63 -0.86 0.48
CA THR A 13 16.31 0.37 1.23
C THR A 13 15.86 1.51 0.33
N SER A 14 16.51 1.68 -0.84
CA SER A 14 16.08 2.62 -1.89
C SER A 14 14.70 2.28 -2.44
N SER A 15 14.43 1.00 -2.70
CA SER A 15 13.14 0.53 -3.21
C SER A 15 12.01 0.76 -2.21
N GLY A 16 12.23 0.38 -0.94
CA GLY A 16 11.28 0.62 0.15
C GLY A 16 10.93 2.10 0.31
N ALA A 17 11.94 2.97 0.23
CA ALA A 17 11.72 4.42 0.26
C ALA A 17 10.87 4.91 -0.92
N LYS A 18 11.07 4.41 -2.13
CA LYS A 18 10.21 4.79 -3.28
C LYS A 18 8.77 4.34 -3.10
N ARG A 19 8.56 3.12 -2.60
CA ARG A 19 7.21 2.55 -2.38
C ARG A 19 6.41 3.35 -1.35
N LYS A 20 7.01 3.69 -0.21
CA LYS A 20 6.34 4.52 0.81
C LYS A 20 6.01 5.92 0.26
N HIS A 21 6.93 6.54 -0.47
CA HIS A 21 6.71 7.86 -1.04
C HIS A 21 5.59 7.84 -2.08
N PHE A 22 5.48 6.78 -2.87
CA PHE A 22 4.37 6.58 -3.79
C PHE A 22 3.01 6.56 -3.06
N VAL A 23 2.89 5.77 -1.99
CA VAL A 23 1.63 5.62 -1.23
C VAL A 23 1.17 6.94 -0.61
N ASP A 24 2.11 7.74 -0.10
CA ASP A 24 1.81 9.05 0.48
C ASP A 24 1.47 10.09 -0.59
N LYS A 25 2.28 10.16 -1.66
CA LYS A 25 2.13 11.15 -2.72
C LYS A 25 0.81 10.98 -3.49
N HIS A 26 0.44 9.73 -3.77
CA HIS A 26 -0.75 9.41 -4.56
C HIS A 26 -1.98 9.10 -3.70
N GLN A 27 -1.98 9.49 -2.42
CA GLN A 27 -3.09 9.21 -1.50
C GLN A 27 -4.45 9.63 -2.08
N GLY A 28 -4.54 10.82 -2.69
CA GLY A 28 -5.78 11.31 -3.30
C GLY A 28 -6.27 10.43 -4.44
N ASP A 29 -5.39 10.12 -5.39
CA ASP A 29 -5.69 9.22 -6.52
C ASP A 29 -6.07 7.81 -6.05
N LEU A 30 -5.32 7.26 -5.10
CA LEU A 30 -5.56 5.92 -4.56
C LEU A 30 -6.92 5.85 -3.85
N ILE A 31 -7.28 6.88 -3.07
CA ILE A 31 -8.61 6.96 -2.45
C ILE A 31 -9.72 6.99 -3.50
N GLN A 32 -9.54 7.73 -4.59
CA GLN A 32 -10.59 7.93 -5.59
C GLN A 32 -10.71 6.78 -6.59
N ARG A 33 -9.61 6.12 -6.93
CA ARG A 33 -9.50 5.28 -8.13
C ARG A 33 -9.34 3.80 -7.85
N VAL A 34 -8.98 3.39 -6.63
CA VAL A 34 -8.98 1.98 -6.24
C VAL A 34 -10.41 1.44 -6.32
N LYS A 35 -10.61 0.30 -6.99
CA LYS A 35 -11.91 -0.34 -7.13
C LYS A 35 -11.98 -1.66 -6.37
N ASN A 36 -10.91 -2.44 -6.43
CA ASN A 36 -10.84 -3.79 -5.89
C ASN A 36 -10.20 -3.80 -4.50
N ILE A 37 -10.88 -3.23 -3.51
CA ILE A 37 -10.34 -3.13 -2.15
C ILE A 37 -10.33 -4.44 -1.37
N GLY A 38 -11.18 -5.41 -1.72
CA GLY A 38 -11.26 -6.68 -0.98
C GLY A 38 -9.94 -7.44 -0.97
N PRO A 39 -9.36 -7.78 -2.14
CA PRO A 39 -8.06 -8.44 -2.20
C PRO A 39 -6.93 -7.65 -1.53
N ILE A 40 -7.02 -6.32 -1.51
CA ILE A 40 -6.06 -5.47 -0.79
C ILE A 40 -6.21 -5.68 0.72
N LEU A 41 -7.43 -5.65 1.25
CA LEU A 41 -7.68 -5.92 2.67
C LEU A 41 -7.27 -7.35 3.07
N ASP A 42 -7.54 -8.34 2.23
CA ASP A 42 -7.15 -9.74 2.46
C ASP A 42 -5.61 -9.87 2.58
N HIS A 43 -4.88 -9.15 1.71
CA HIS A 43 -3.44 -9.11 1.76
C HIS A 43 -2.93 -8.41 3.04
N LEU A 44 -3.56 -7.31 3.45
CA LEU A 44 -3.19 -6.61 4.69
C LEU A 44 -3.46 -7.46 5.94
N LEU A 45 -4.55 -8.24 5.93
CA LEU A 45 -4.86 -9.17 7.02
C LEU A 45 -3.84 -10.32 7.07
N ARG A 46 -3.50 -10.90 5.91
CA ARG A 46 -2.50 -11.97 5.81
C ARG A 46 -1.12 -11.56 6.31
N GLU A 47 -0.71 -10.33 6.00
CA GLU A 47 0.58 -9.77 6.43
C GLU A 47 0.52 -9.19 7.85
N ALA A 48 -0.56 -9.43 8.60
CA ALA A 48 -0.79 -8.96 9.96
C ALA A 48 -0.67 -7.42 10.13
N VAL A 49 -0.93 -6.66 9.06
CA VAL A 49 -1.00 -5.19 9.10
C VAL A 49 -2.29 -4.73 9.77
N ILE A 50 -3.36 -5.48 9.57
CA ILE A 50 -4.66 -5.28 10.22
C ILE A 50 -5.09 -6.58 10.91
N GLN A 51 -5.81 -6.44 12.01
CA GLN A 51 -6.47 -7.56 12.71
C GLN A 51 -7.86 -7.80 12.12
N GLU A 52 -8.44 -8.97 12.42
CA GLU A 52 -9.75 -9.41 11.91
C GLU A 52 -10.86 -8.41 12.28
N GLU A 53 -10.86 -7.89 13.51
CA GLU A 53 -11.86 -6.91 13.95
C GLU A 53 -11.80 -5.62 13.13
N ARG A 54 -10.59 -5.20 12.75
CA ARG A 54 -10.40 -4.03 11.89
C ARG A 54 -10.74 -4.33 10.44
N TYR A 55 -10.43 -5.53 9.96
CA TYR A 55 -10.85 -5.99 8.63
C TYR A 55 -12.36 -5.91 8.50
N ASP A 56 -13.10 -6.52 9.44
CA ASP A 56 -14.57 -6.54 9.43
C ASP A 56 -15.13 -5.13 9.50
N HIS A 57 -14.58 -4.28 10.38
CA HIS A 57 -14.99 -2.88 10.46
C HIS A 57 -14.86 -2.17 9.10
N ILE A 58 -13.69 -2.26 8.45
CA ILE A 58 -13.48 -1.63 7.15
C ILE A 58 -14.37 -2.28 6.09
N TRP A 59 -14.58 -3.60 6.15
CA TRP A 59 -15.42 -4.33 5.20
C TRP A 59 -16.86 -3.81 5.18
N THR A 60 -17.40 -3.45 6.35
CA THR A 60 -18.78 -2.93 6.50
C THR A 60 -18.98 -1.50 5.98
N ILE A 61 -17.91 -0.75 5.74
CA ILE A 61 -18.03 0.62 5.22
C ILE A 61 -18.67 0.58 3.81
N PRO A 62 -19.63 1.45 3.47
CA PRO A 62 -20.40 1.30 2.23
C PRO A 62 -19.59 1.53 0.95
N THR A 63 -18.66 2.48 0.96
CA THR A 63 -17.95 2.92 -0.26
C THR A 63 -16.47 2.56 -0.22
N THR A 64 -15.91 2.17 -1.37
CA THR A 64 -14.47 1.90 -1.51
C THR A 64 -13.64 3.12 -1.14
N GLN A 65 -14.11 4.33 -1.46
CA GLN A 65 -13.41 5.57 -1.13
C GLN A 65 -13.33 5.78 0.40
N GLU A 66 -14.40 5.52 1.15
CA GLU A 66 -14.37 5.62 2.60
C GLU A 66 -13.53 4.52 3.24
N LYS A 67 -13.58 3.29 2.72
CA LYS A 67 -12.68 2.20 3.13
C LYS A 67 -11.21 2.59 2.98
N MET A 68 -10.85 3.16 1.83
CA MET A 68 -9.50 3.67 1.58
C MET A 68 -9.13 4.79 2.55
N ARG A 69 -10.04 5.75 2.81
CA ARG A 69 -9.80 6.81 3.81
C ARG A 69 -9.53 6.24 5.19
N GLU A 70 -10.26 5.20 5.59
CA GLU A 70 -10.07 4.56 6.90
C GLU A 70 -8.72 3.85 7.00
N LEU A 71 -8.28 3.18 5.92
CA LEU A 71 -6.93 2.62 5.84
C LEU A 71 -5.85 3.70 6.01
N TYR A 72 -6.01 4.86 5.36
CA TYR A 72 -5.09 5.99 5.48
C TYR A 72 -5.10 6.65 6.88
N ARG A 73 -6.26 6.68 7.55
CA ARG A 73 -6.38 7.25 8.91
C ARG A 73 -5.79 6.34 9.99
N GLY A 74 -5.91 5.02 9.81
CA GLY A 74 -5.45 4.03 10.77
C GLY A 74 -4.15 3.34 10.34
N PRO A 75 -4.21 2.12 9.74
CA PRO A 75 -3.04 1.28 9.49
C PRO A 75 -1.91 1.96 8.72
N LEU A 76 -2.21 2.70 7.66
CA LEU A 76 -1.17 3.28 6.80
C LEU A 76 -0.43 4.46 7.46
N LYS A 77 -0.96 4.98 8.58
CA LYS A 77 -0.27 5.98 9.40
C LYS A 77 0.80 5.35 10.30
N ALA A 78 0.73 4.05 10.56
CA ALA A 78 1.49 3.38 11.63
C ALA A 78 2.96 3.07 11.28
N GLY A 79 3.39 3.14 10.01
CA GLY A 79 4.82 3.07 9.67
C GLY A 79 5.16 2.72 8.22
N ASP A 80 6.44 2.89 7.87
CA ASP A 80 6.96 2.70 6.51
C ASP A 80 6.76 1.28 5.98
N LYS A 81 6.96 0.26 6.83
CA LYS A 81 6.78 -1.16 6.45
C LYS A 81 5.35 -1.46 6.01
N VAL A 82 4.37 -0.84 6.67
CA VAL A 82 2.94 -0.99 6.34
C VAL A 82 2.66 -0.41 4.95
N LYS A 83 3.26 0.73 4.61
CA LYS A 83 3.12 1.35 3.28
C LYS A 83 3.76 0.50 2.18
N GLU A 84 4.91 -0.13 2.45
CA GLU A 84 5.52 -1.06 1.50
C GLU A 84 4.64 -2.29 1.21
N ILE A 85 4.03 -2.86 2.25
CA ILE A 85 3.10 -3.99 2.12
C ILE A 85 1.86 -3.57 1.33
N PHE A 86 1.28 -2.43 1.69
CA PHE A 86 0.12 -1.88 0.98
C PHE A 86 0.42 -1.61 -0.49
N TYR A 87 1.58 -1.03 -0.79
CA TYR A 87 2.04 -0.83 -2.16
C TYR A 87 2.16 -2.15 -2.93
N THR A 88 2.69 -3.19 -2.29
CA THR A 88 2.82 -4.53 -2.89
C THR A 88 1.44 -5.11 -3.23
N ALA A 89 0.45 -4.94 -2.34
CA ALA A 89 -0.93 -5.31 -2.60
C ALA A 89 -1.53 -4.53 -3.79
N LEU A 90 -1.26 -3.22 -3.87
CA LEU A 90 -1.69 -2.39 -5.01
C LEU A 90 -1.08 -2.85 -6.34
N GLU A 91 0.21 -3.19 -6.37
CA GLU A 91 0.86 -3.71 -7.58
C GLU A 91 0.27 -5.06 -8.03
N GLY A 92 -0.17 -5.90 -7.09
CA GLY A 92 -0.80 -7.17 -7.41
C GLY A 92 -2.24 -7.02 -7.94
N VAL A 93 -3.03 -6.14 -7.31
CA VAL A 93 -4.47 -6.05 -7.53
C VAL A 93 -4.84 -4.98 -8.57
N GLU A 94 -4.19 -3.82 -8.50
CA GLU A 94 -4.50 -2.61 -9.28
C GLU A 94 -3.30 -2.18 -10.14
N LYS A 95 -2.59 -3.14 -10.76
CA LYS A 95 -1.34 -2.91 -11.52
C LYS A 95 -1.43 -1.79 -12.56
N PHE A 96 -2.58 -1.64 -13.22
CA PHE A 96 -2.78 -0.60 -14.23
C PHE A 96 -2.92 0.79 -13.62
N LEU A 97 -3.55 0.90 -12.45
CA LEU A 97 -3.60 2.15 -11.70
C LEU A 97 -2.20 2.55 -11.23
N VAL A 98 -1.42 1.59 -10.71
CA VAL A 98 -0.04 1.86 -10.29
C VAL A 98 0.82 2.31 -11.46
N ALA A 99 0.70 1.67 -12.63
CA ALA A 99 1.40 2.07 -13.85
C ALA A 99 1.03 3.50 -14.28
N ASP A 100 -0.26 3.81 -14.39
CA ASP A 100 -0.76 5.15 -14.75
C ASP A 100 -0.25 6.24 -13.79
N LEU A 101 -0.23 5.95 -12.48
CA LEU A 101 0.25 6.91 -11.49
C LEU A 101 1.76 7.10 -11.51
N LYS A 102 2.53 6.07 -11.88
CA LYS A 102 3.99 6.18 -12.09
C LYS A 102 4.34 6.97 -13.35
N GLU A 103 3.59 6.80 -14.44
CA GLU A 103 3.80 7.53 -15.69
C GLU A 103 3.59 9.04 -15.51
N LYS A 104 2.63 9.44 -14.66
CA LYS A 104 2.42 10.84 -14.28
C LYS A 104 3.55 11.45 -13.44
N GLU A 105 4.55 10.67 -13.03
CA GLU A 105 5.74 11.15 -12.33
C GLU A 105 6.95 11.42 -13.25
N SER A 106 6.86 11.03 -14.53
CA SER A 106 7.96 11.15 -15.51
C SER A 106 8.01 12.50 -16.22
#